data_AF-A0A1H2DVR4-F1
#
_entry.id   AF-A0A1H2DVR4-F1
#
_cell.length_a   1.000
_cell.length_b   1.000
_cell.length_c   1.000
_cell.angle_alpha   90.00
_cell.angle_beta   90.00
_cell.angle_gamma   90.00
#
_symmetry.space_group_name_H-M   'P 1'
#
loop_
_entity.id
_entity.type
_entity.pdbx_description
1 polymer ?
#
loop_
_entity_poly.entity_id
_entity_poly.type
_entity_poly.pdbx_seq_one_letter_code
_entity_poly.pdbx_strand_id
1 'polypeptide(L)' 'MFESVTQSELRSQMEQHLLMLEEVLGGMDIFVRRLELRITRIEEGLGLEPEGICASGWVADLQRLKADVARLRGQ' A
#
# COMPACT_ATOMS: atom_id res chain seq x y z
N MET A 1 -9.65 -39.63 -26.45
CA MET A 1 -10.78 -38.98 -27.14
C MET A 1 -10.50 -37.49 -27.04
N PHE A 2 -9.73 -36.93 -27.98
CA PHE A 2 -9.54 -35.48 -28.07
C PHE A 2 -10.72 -34.99 -28.91
N GLU A 3 -11.76 -34.51 -28.23
CA GLU A 3 -12.77 -33.70 -28.89
C GLU A 3 -12.04 -32.52 -29.52
N SER A 4 -12.18 -32.39 -30.84
CA SER A 4 -11.68 -31.24 -31.59
C SER A 4 -12.41 -30.01 -31.06
N VAL A 5 -11.80 -29.32 -30.10
CA VAL A 5 -12.26 -28.03 -29.61
C VAL A 5 -12.52 -27.17 -30.85
N THR A 6 -13.77 -26.78 -31.02
CA THR A 6 -14.13 -25.96 -32.16
C THR A 6 -13.45 -24.59 -32.02
N GLN A 7 -13.11 -23.94 -33.13
CA GLN A 7 -12.49 -22.61 -33.08
C GLN A 7 -13.35 -21.60 -32.30
N SER A 8 -14.68 -21.81 -32.26
CA SER A 8 -15.61 -21.06 -31.42
C SER A 8 -15.46 -21.33 -29.92
N GLU A 9 -15.26 -22.58 -29.50
CA GLU A 9 -15.03 -22.90 -28.08
C GLU A 9 -13.69 -22.36 -27.60
N LEU A 10 -12.64 -22.48 -28.40
CA LEU A 10 -11.34 -21.90 -28.05
C LEU A 10 -11.47 -20.37 -27.87
N ARG A 11 -12.19 -19.70 -28.76
CA ARG A 11 -12.45 -18.25 -28.65
C ARG A 11 -13.22 -17.91 -27.38
N SER A 12 -14.28 -18.65 -27.07
CA SER A 12 -15.08 -18.42 -25.86
C SER A 12 -14.26 -18.64 -24.57
N GLN A 13 -13.41 -19.67 -24.55
CA GLN A 13 -12.50 -19.91 -23.42
C GLN A 13 -11.46 -18.79 -23.27
N MET A 14 -10.91 -18.29 -24.39
CA MET A 14 -9.98 -17.16 -24.37
C MET A 14 -10.64 -15.88 -23.86
N GLU A 15 -11.86 -15.58 -24.30
CA GLU A 15 -12.63 -14.42 -23.83
C GLU A 15 -12.90 -14.52 -22.32
N GLN A 16 -13.27 -15.71 -21.83
CA GLN A 16 -13.47 -15.94 -20.40
C GLN A 16 -12.16 -15.78 -19.59
N HIS A 17 -11.05 -16.27 -20.11
CA HIS A 17 -9.74 -16.11 -19.47
C HIS A 17 -9.30 -14.64 -19.42
N LEU A 18 -9.52 -13.88 -20.50
CA LEU A 18 -9.22 -12.46 -20.53
C LEU A 18 -10.05 -11.69 -19.50
N LEU A 19 -11.35 -12.00 -19.38
CA LEU A 19 -12.21 -11.40 -18.36
C LEU A 19 -11.69 -11.67 -16.94
N MET A 20 -11.32 -12.92 -16.64
CA MET A 20 -10.75 -13.26 -15.33
C MET A 20 -9.43 -12.54 -15.05
N LEU A 21 -8.58 -12.37 -16.07
CA LEU A 21 -7.33 -11.60 -15.93
C LEU A 21 -7.62 -10.13 -15.65
N GLU A 22 -8.60 -9.52 -16.34
CA GLU A 22 -9.02 -8.14 -16.09
C GLU A 22 -9.52 -7.94 -14.65
N GLU A 23 -10.30 -8.88 -14.13
CA GLU A 23 -10.77 -8.86 -12.74
C GLU A 23 -9.61 -8.90 -11.73
N VAL A 24 -8.62 -9.79 -11.96
CA VAL A 24 -7.43 -9.90 -11.10
C VAL A 24 -6.61 -8.61 -11.16
N LEU A 25 -6.36 -8.08 -12.37
CA LEU A 25 -5.59 -6.85 -12.54
C LEU A 25 -6.30 -5.64 -11.90
N GLY A 26 -7.62 -5.54 -12.04
CA GLY A 26 -8.43 -4.54 -11.35
C GLY A 26 -8.34 -4.66 -9.83
N GLY A 27 -8.39 -5.88 -9.30
CA GLY A 27 -8.19 -6.15 -7.86
C GLY A 27 -6.80 -5.72 -7.37
N MET A 28 -5.76 -5.97 -8.18
CA MET A 28 -4.39 -5.55 -7.88
C MET A 28 -4.23 -4.03 -7.84
N ASP A 29 -4.83 -3.30 -8.79
CA ASP A 29 -4.78 -1.83 -8.81
C ASP A 29 -5.40 -1.22 -7.55
N ILE A 30 -6.58 -1.71 -7.15
CA ILE A 30 -7.26 -1.30 -5.91
C ILE A 30 -6.40 -1.62 -4.67
N PHE A 31 -5.68 -2.74 -4.68
CA PHE A 31 -4.80 -3.12 -3.59
C PHE A 31 -3.59 -2.19 -3.48
N VAL A 32 -2.91 -1.91 -4.60
CA VAL A 32 -1.78 -0.98 -4.67
C VAL A 32 -2.20 0.41 -4.20
N ARG A 33 -3.35 0.91 -4.67
CA ARG A 33 -3.85 2.21 -4.26
C ARG A 33 -4.10 2.32 -2.76
N ARG A 34 -4.60 1.25 -2.14
CA ARG A 34 -4.78 1.19 -0.68
C ARG A 34 -3.44 1.14 0.06
N LEU A 35 -2.42 0.49 -0.49
CA LEU A 35 -1.08 0.51 0.08
C LEU A 35 -0.46 1.91 0.03
N GLU A 36 -0.55 2.61 -1.10
CA GLU A 36 -0.08 3.99 -1.24
C GLU A 36 -0.70 4.89 -0.17
N LEU A 37 -2.03 4.86 -0.02
CA LEU A 37 -2.73 5.65 1.00
C LEU A 37 -2.29 5.31 2.43
N ARG A 38 -1.98 4.05 2.71
CA ARG A 38 -1.46 3.64 4.03
C ARG A 38 -0.04 4.14 4.25
N ILE A 39 0.81 4.09 3.23
CA ILE A 39 2.19 4.60 3.28
C ILE A 39 2.16 6.11 3.52
N THR A 40 1.39 6.87 2.75
CA THR A 40 1.26 8.32 2.92
C THR A 40 0.81 8.69 4.33
N ARG A 41 -0.18 8.00 4.90
CA ARG A 41 -0.61 8.24 6.28
C ARG A 41 0.46 7.92 7.32
N ILE A 42 1.27 6.91 7.08
CA ILE A 42 2.41 6.58 7.94
C ILE A 42 3.48 7.66 7.82
N GLU A 43 3.79 8.12 6.62
CA GLU A 43 4.76 9.19 6.37
C GLU A 43 4.32 10.52 7.03
N GLU A 44 3.05 10.90 6.85
CA GLU A 44 2.42 12.05 7.51
C GLU A 44 2.47 11.91 9.04
N GLY A 45 2.07 10.74 9.57
CA GLY A 45 2.06 10.47 11.00
C GLY A 45 3.46 10.50 11.62
N LEU A 46 4.47 10.00 10.91
CA LEU A 46 5.86 10.05 11.35
C LEU A 46 6.46 11.46 11.19
N GLY A 47 5.89 12.30 10.31
CA GLY A 47 6.39 13.62 9.97
C GLY A 47 7.69 13.57 9.15
N LEU A 48 7.81 12.58 8.26
CA LEU A 48 8.98 12.42 7.40
C LEU A 48 8.97 13.49 6.31
N GLU A 49 9.81 14.51 6.42
CA GLU A 49 10.15 15.41 5.32
C GLU A 49 11.29 14.82 4.46
N PRO A 50 11.42 15.19 3.16
CA PRO A 50 12.42 14.65 2.24
C PRO A 50 13.87 14.71 2.76
N GLU A 51 14.17 15.66 3.66
CA GLU A 51 15.49 15.88 4.24
C GLU A 51 15.76 15.03 5.50
N GLY A 52 14.82 14.20 5.95
CA GLY A 52 14.99 13.29 7.08
C GLY A 52 14.95 13.96 8.46
N ILE A 53 14.56 15.23 8.55
CA ILE A 53 14.39 15.97 9.80
C ILE A 53 12.89 16.09 10.11
N CYS A 54 12.39 15.32 11.07
CA CYS A 54 11.00 15.42 11.51
C CYS A 54 10.79 16.65 12.40
N ALA A 55 10.36 17.77 11.82
CA ALA A 55 9.96 18.96 12.57
C ALA A 55 8.57 18.82 13.24
N SER A 56 7.76 17.86 12.78
CA SER A 56 6.42 17.55 13.27
C SER A 56 6.16 16.03 13.26
N GLY A 57 4.98 15.58 13.69
CA GLY A 57 4.60 14.16 13.72
C GLY A 57 4.96 13.41 15.01
N TRP A 58 4.53 12.15 15.09
CA TRP A 58 4.63 11.29 16.27
C TRP A 58 6.07 11.10 16.77
N VAL A 59 7.05 11.05 15.85
CA VAL A 59 8.46 10.88 16.23
C VAL A 59 8.99 12.14 16.90
N ALA A 60 8.66 13.32 16.35
CA ALA A 60 9.04 14.60 16.94
C ALA A 60 8.41 14.77 18.34
N ASP A 61 7.13 14.41 18.48
CA ASP A 61 6.43 14.47 19.77
C ASP A 61 7.02 13.50 20.80
N LEU A 62 7.39 12.28 20.39
CA LEU A 62 8.05 11.31 21.27
C LEU A 62 9.41 11.81 21.74
N GLN A 63 10.20 12.45 20.87
CA GLN A 63 11.49 13.03 21.26
C GLN A 63 11.33 14.20 22.23
N ARG A 64 10.32 15.06 22.03
CA ARG A 64 9.98 16.13 22.99
C ARG A 64 9.61 15.54 24.35
N LEU A 65 8.71 14.56 24.39
CA LEU A 65 8.33 13.88 25.62
C LEU A 65 9.53 13.22 26.32
N LYS A 66 10.41 12.56 25.57
CA LYS A 66 11.65 11.98 26.11
C LYS A 66 12.53 13.04 26.77
N ALA A 67 12.70 14.19 26.13
CA ALA A 67 13.47 15.31 26.68
C ALA A 67 12.82 15.88 27.96
N ASP A 68 11.50 15.96 28.00
CA ASP A 68 10.76 16.45 29.18
C ASP A 68 10.86 15.46 30.35
N VAL A 69 10.72 14.16 30.08
CA VAL A 69 10.93 13.10 31.10
C VAL A 69 12.38 13.11 31.60
N ALA A 70 13.36 13.29 30.72
CA ALA A 70 14.75 13.40 31.13
C ALA A 70 15.00 14.62 32.03
N ARG A 71 14.37 15.76 31.72
CA ARG A 71 14.41 16.97 32.57
C ARG A 71 13.78 16.74 33.94
N LEU A 72 12.63 16.06 33.99
CA LEU A 72 11.97 15.71 35.26
C LEU A 72 12.78 14.71 36.10
N ARG A 73 13.57 13.84 35.48
CA ARG A 73 14.46 12.88 36.15
C ARG A 73 15.81 13.46 36.57
N GLY A 74 16.18 14.62 36.01
CA GLY A 74 17.44 15.32 36.28
C GLY A 74 17.33 16.43 37.33
N GLN A 75 16.19 16.52 38.03
CA GLN A 75 16.01 17.28 39.28
C GLN A 75 15.96 16.32 40.47
#